data_AF-A0A6L3X5R9-F1
#
_entry.id   AF-A0A6L3X5R9-F1
#
_cell.length_a   1.000
_cell.length_b   1.000
_cell.length_c   1.000
_cell.angle_alpha   90.00
_cell.angle_beta   90.00
_cell.angle_gamma   90.00
#
_symmetry.space_group_name_H-M   'P 1'
#
loop_
_entity.id
_entity.type
_entity.pdbx_description
1 polymer ?
#
loop_
_entity_poly.entity_id
_entity_poly.type
_entity_poly.pdbx_seq_one_letter_code
_entity_poly.pdbx_strand_id
1 'polypeptide(L)'
;LVLRHGLRTALQTWVKEVPMAHATMLMGKGIFDERQSGFDGTYSGSASAAPVKEAIEGADTVLCIGTRFTDTLTAGFTHQLTPDQTIEVQPHASRVGDVWFTGIPMREAIETLTALCKTYVRDTRAPLDHSGFSFPTIEGALTQESFWRTLQTFIRPGDIILADQGTSAFGAIDLRLPADVNFIVQPLWGSIGYTLAAAFGAQTACPNRPVIVLTGDGAAQLTIQELGSMLRDKQRPIILVLNNEGYTVERAIHGPEQRYN
;
A
#
# COMPACT_ATOMS: atom_id res chain seq x y z
N LEU A 1 -7.65 5.11 5.31
CA LEU A 1 -8.02 5.36 6.72
C LEU A 1 -8.65 4.16 7.43
N VAL A 2 -9.17 3.17 6.70
CA VAL A 2 -9.75 1.92 7.25
C VAL A 2 -8.87 1.25 8.31
N LEU A 3 -7.56 1.09 8.03
CA LEU A 3 -6.60 0.51 8.99
C LEU A 3 -6.56 1.27 10.33
N ARG A 4 -6.66 2.60 10.29
CA ARG A 4 -6.61 3.45 11.50
C ARG A 4 -7.85 3.33 12.37
N HIS A 5 -8.95 2.82 11.81
CA HIS A 5 -10.23 2.64 12.52
C HIS A 5 -10.55 1.16 12.80
N GLY A 6 -9.58 0.25 12.61
CA GLY A 6 -9.77 -1.17 12.92
C GLY A 6 -10.79 -1.88 12.02
N LEU A 7 -10.99 -1.41 10.79
CA LEU A 7 -12.03 -1.91 9.88
C LEU A 7 -11.48 -2.83 8.77
N ARG A 8 -10.24 -3.34 8.92
CA ARG A 8 -9.61 -4.26 7.96
C ARG A 8 -10.49 -5.48 7.69
N THR A 9 -10.91 -6.17 8.76
CA THR A 9 -11.71 -7.39 8.67
C THR A 9 -13.07 -7.13 8.01
N ALA A 10 -13.69 -5.97 8.26
CA ALA A 10 -14.96 -5.61 7.62
C ALA A 10 -14.83 -5.55 6.09
N LEU A 11 -13.78 -4.92 5.57
CA LEU A 11 -13.52 -4.87 4.13
C LEU A 11 -13.15 -6.24 3.55
N GLN A 12 -12.30 -7.00 4.25
CA GLN A 12 -11.92 -8.36 3.80
C GLN A 12 -13.14 -9.29 3.72
N THR A 13 -14.04 -9.25 4.70
CA THR A 13 -15.29 -10.01 4.66
C THR A 13 -16.19 -9.53 3.52
N TRP A 14 -16.32 -8.21 3.34
CA TRP A 14 -17.16 -7.65 2.29
C TRP A 14 -16.73 -8.11 0.89
N VAL A 15 -15.45 -7.95 0.51
CA VAL A 15 -14.98 -8.36 -0.82
C VAL A 15 -15.02 -9.88 -1.04
N LYS A 16 -15.01 -10.67 0.04
CA LYS A 16 -15.17 -12.13 -0.02
C LYS A 16 -16.62 -12.54 -0.25
N GLU A 17 -17.57 -11.85 0.38
CA GLU A 17 -19.01 -12.14 0.25
C GLU A 17 -19.62 -11.55 -1.01
N VAL A 18 -19.08 -10.43 -1.48
CA VAL A 18 -19.48 -9.77 -2.73
C VAL A 18 -18.22 -9.58 -3.57
N PRO A 19 -17.87 -10.56 -4.43
CA PRO A 19 -16.72 -10.44 -5.31
C PRO A 19 -16.83 -9.17 -6.16
N MET A 20 -15.78 -8.37 -6.23
CA MET A 20 -15.73 -7.18 -7.08
C MET A 20 -14.28 -6.79 -7.33
N ALA A 21 -14.05 -6.02 -8.40
CA ALA A 21 -12.79 -5.33 -8.61
C ALA A 21 -12.48 -4.46 -7.39
N HIS A 22 -11.30 -4.63 -6.81
CA HIS A 22 -10.87 -3.84 -5.67
C HIS A 22 -9.36 -3.62 -5.68
N ALA A 23 -8.96 -2.44 -5.22
CA ALA A 23 -7.58 -2.01 -5.14
C ALA A 23 -7.35 -1.24 -3.84
N THR A 24 -6.09 -0.97 -3.54
CA THR A 24 -5.73 0.03 -2.52
C THR A 24 -4.82 1.08 -3.14
N MET A 25 -4.77 2.27 -2.55
CA MET A 25 -3.63 3.18 -2.75
C MET A 25 -2.49 2.79 -1.81
N LEU A 26 -1.27 3.26 -2.08
CA LEU A 26 -0.06 2.92 -1.29
C LEU A 26 -0.25 3.05 0.24
N MET A 27 -0.95 4.09 0.74
CA MET A 27 -1.23 4.24 2.19
C MET A 27 -2.11 3.13 2.80
N GLY A 28 -2.93 2.48 1.98
CA GLY A 28 -3.86 1.43 2.38
C GLY A 28 -3.34 0.03 2.06
N LYS A 29 -2.16 -0.09 1.44
CA LYS A 29 -1.57 -1.39 1.10
C LYS A 29 -1.47 -2.27 2.35
N GLY A 30 -1.77 -3.56 2.21
CA GLY A 30 -1.88 -4.50 3.32
C GLY A 30 -3.26 -4.62 3.97
N ILE A 31 -4.30 -3.89 3.52
CA ILE A 31 -5.69 -4.17 3.93
C ILE A 31 -6.11 -5.56 3.45
N PHE A 32 -5.95 -5.84 2.15
CA PHE A 32 -6.38 -7.07 1.53
C PHE A 32 -5.27 -8.12 1.48
N ASP A 33 -5.66 -9.39 1.36
CA ASP A 33 -4.78 -10.42 0.81
C ASP A 33 -4.77 -10.23 -0.71
N GLU A 34 -3.67 -9.72 -1.23
CA GLU A 34 -3.58 -9.29 -2.62
C GLU A 34 -3.52 -10.48 -3.58
N ARG A 35 -3.39 -11.71 -3.07
CA ARG A 35 -3.40 -12.96 -3.85
C ARG A 35 -4.81 -13.49 -4.10
N GLN A 36 -5.84 -12.90 -3.48
CA GLN A 36 -7.23 -13.28 -3.69
C GLN A 36 -7.74 -12.81 -5.06
N SER A 37 -8.80 -13.46 -5.53
CA SER A 37 -9.51 -13.02 -6.71
C SER A 37 -10.16 -11.65 -6.48
N GLY A 38 -10.10 -10.80 -7.50
CA GLY A 38 -10.72 -9.47 -7.52
C GLY A 38 -9.78 -8.37 -7.08
N PHE A 39 -8.60 -8.69 -6.52
CA PHE A 39 -7.59 -7.69 -6.23
C PHE A 39 -6.82 -7.34 -7.51
N ASP A 40 -7.09 -6.17 -8.08
CA ASP A 40 -6.51 -5.76 -9.37
C ASP A 40 -5.08 -5.22 -9.21
N GLY A 41 -4.75 -4.62 -8.06
CA GLY A 41 -3.42 -4.10 -7.77
C GLY A 41 -3.43 -2.89 -6.85
N THR A 42 -2.30 -2.17 -6.81
CA THR A 42 -2.20 -0.89 -6.13
C THR A 42 -2.54 0.24 -7.11
N TYR A 43 -3.59 1.01 -6.84
CA TYR A 43 -4.02 2.17 -7.63
C TYR A 43 -3.20 3.42 -7.26
N SER A 44 -2.75 4.15 -8.28
CA SER A 44 -1.92 5.36 -8.16
C SER A 44 -2.20 6.41 -9.25
N GLY A 45 -3.47 6.57 -9.64
CA GLY A 45 -3.86 7.50 -10.72
C GLY A 45 -3.29 7.06 -12.06
N SER A 46 -2.76 8.00 -12.86
CA SER A 46 -2.19 7.70 -14.17
C SER A 46 -0.94 6.82 -14.13
N ALA A 47 -0.28 6.69 -12.98
CA ALA A 47 0.88 5.82 -12.79
C ALA A 47 0.51 4.36 -12.54
N SER A 48 -0.79 4.05 -12.40
CA SER A 48 -1.26 2.67 -12.22
C SER A 48 -0.94 1.81 -13.45
N ALA A 49 -0.67 0.53 -13.23
CA ALA A 49 -0.67 -0.44 -14.32
C ALA A 49 -2.01 -0.39 -15.08
N ALA A 50 -1.98 -0.56 -16.41
CA ALA A 50 -3.16 -0.39 -17.26
C ALA A 50 -4.38 -1.23 -16.81
N PRO A 51 -4.25 -2.51 -16.40
CA PRO A 51 -5.38 -3.28 -15.89
C PRO A 51 -6.00 -2.70 -14.61
N VAL A 52 -5.17 -2.19 -13.69
CA VAL A 52 -5.64 -1.54 -12.45
C VAL A 52 -6.40 -0.26 -12.78
N LYS A 53 -5.85 0.55 -13.71
CA LYS A 53 -6.49 1.79 -14.14
C LYS A 53 -7.84 1.52 -14.79
N GLU A 54 -7.92 0.55 -15.70
CA GLU A 54 -9.18 0.16 -16.36
C GLU A 54 -10.20 -0.36 -15.34
N ALA A 55 -9.79 -1.23 -14.42
CA ALA A 55 -10.69 -1.81 -13.42
C ALA A 55 -11.28 -0.76 -12.47
N ILE A 56 -10.50 0.26 -12.09
CA ILE A 56 -10.93 1.29 -11.14
C ILE A 56 -11.60 2.47 -11.84
N GLU A 57 -10.95 3.12 -12.81
CA GLU A 57 -11.49 4.31 -13.47
C GLU A 57 -12.58 3.98 -14.51
N GLY A 58 -12.60 2.74 -15.01
CA GLY A 58 -13.62 2.27 -15.95
C GLY A 58 -14.93 1.78 -15.30
N ALA A 59 -15.00 1.72 -13.97
CA ALA A 59 -16.21 1.31 -13.27
C ALA A 59 -17.26 2.44 -13.26
N ASP A 60 -18.53 2.13 -13.52
CA ASP A 60 -19.60 3.14 -13.48
C ASP A 60 -19.83 3.73 -12.07
N THR A 61 -19.43 3.00 -11.03
CA THR A 61 -19.48 3.47 -9.63
C THR A 61 -18.31 2.92 -8.83
N VAL A 62 -17.58 3.81 -8.15
CA VAL A 62 -16.39 3.50 -7.34
C VAL A 62 -16.63 3.83 -5.87
N LEU A 63 -16.43 2.83 -5.00
CA LEU A 63 -16.57 2.97 -3.55
C LEU A 63 -15.22 3.37 -2.92
N CYS A 64 -15.08 4.64 -2.55
CA CYS A 64 -13.89 5.23 -1.95
C CYS A 64 -13.92 5.15 -0.42
N ILE A 65 -13.40 4.06 0.16
CA ILE A 65 -13.50 3.80 1.61
C ILE A 65 -12.27 4.27 2.39
N GLY A 66 -12.46 5.32 3.19
CA GLY A 66 -11.41 5.94 4.00
C GLY A 66 -10.29 6.52 3.14
N THR A 67 -10.61 6.99 1.94
CA THR A 67 -9.68 7.46 0.93
C THR A 67 -9.10 8.84 1.27
N ARG A 68 -7.82 9.04 0.91
CA ARG A 68 -7.16 10.35 0.85
C ARG A 68 -6.41 10.42 -0.46
N PHE A 69 -6.88 11.26 -1.39
CA PHE A 69 -6.16 11.56 -2.62
C PHE A 69 -5.10 12.62 -2.34
N THR A 70 -3.84 12.20 -2.31
CA THR A 70 -2.69 13.08 -2.11
C THR A 70 -1.89 13.09 -3.40
N ASP A 71 -1.09 14.13 -3.62
CA ASP A 71 -0.20 14.26 -4.78
C ASP A 71 0.64 12.99 -4.99
N THR A 72 1.31 12.50 -3.95
CA THR A 72 2.17 11.32 -4.00
C THR A 72 1.39 10.05 -4.33
N LEU A 73 0.19 9.88 -3.76
CA LEU A 73 -0.65 8.71 -4.01
C LEU A 73 -1.30 8.68 -5.39
N THR A 74 -1.39 9.83 -6.04
CA THR A 74 -2.14 9.99 -7.30
C THR A 74 -1.26 10.53 -8.41
N ALA A 75 0.06 10.38 -8.28
CA ALA A 75 1.05 10.82 -9.26
C ALA A 75 0.83 12.28 -9.73
N GLY A 76 0.59 13.18 -8.77
CA GLY A 76 0.30 14.59 -9.05
C GLY A 76 -1.18 14.85 -9.40
N PHE A 77 -2.11 14.22 -8.68
CA PHE A 77 -3.57 14.41 -8.85
C PHE A 77 -4.10 14.00 -10.23
N THR A 78 -3.57 12.91 -10.80
CA THR A 78 -3.93 12.45 -12.15
C THR A 78 -5.06 11.42 -12.20
N HIS A 79 -5.61 11.05 -11.05
CA HIS A 79 -6.76 10.15 -10.94
C HIS A 79 -7.99 10.70 -11.67
N GLN A 80 -8.67 9.85 -12.44
CA GLN A 80 -9.88 10.22 -13.18
C GLN A 80 -11.12 9.62 -12.51
N LEU A 81 -11.50 10.18 -11.37
CA LEU A 81 -12.70 9.78 -10.61
C LEU A 81 -13.58 11.00 -10.37
N THR A 82 -14.82 10.97 -10.86
CA THR A 82 -15.74 12.11 -10.76
C THR A 82 -16.64 12.00 -9.52
N PRO A 83 -17.23 13.12 -9.05
CA PRO A 83 -18.24 13.07 -7.99
C PRO A 83 -19.39 12.12 -8.32
N ASP A 84 -19.94 12.18 -9.53
CA ASP A 84 -21.04 11.33 -10.01
C ASP A 84 -20.72 9.84 -10.00
N GLN A 85 -19.46 9.50 -10.27
CA GLN A 85 -18.97 8.11 -10.28
C GLN A 85 -18.65 7.60 -8.86
N THR A 86 -18.55 8.46 -7.84
CA THR A 86 -17.97 8.07 -6.55
C THR A 86 -18.96 8.09 -5.39
N ILE A 87 -18.87 7.04 -4.57
CA ILE A 87 -19.41 7.02 -3.21
C ILE A 87 -18.22 7.03 -2.25
N GLU A 88 -18.12 8.05 -1.42
CA GLU A 88 -17.01 8.22 -0.49
C GLU A 88 -17.45 7.95 0.94
N VAL A 89 -16.65 7.18 1.68
CA VAL A 89 -16.87 6.94 3.11
C VAL A 89 -15.68 7.48 3.88
N GLN A 90 -15.91 8.44 4.75
CA GLN A 90 -14.94 9.05 5.65
C GLN A 90 -15.23 8.63 7.10
N PRO A 91 -14.33 8.91 8.07
CA PRO A 91 -14.53 8.51 9.46
C PRO A 91 -15.90 8.87 10.05
N HIS A 92 -16.43 10.04 9.70
CA HIS A 92 -17.65 10.62 10.30
C HIS A 92 -18.61 11.23 9.26
N ALA A 93 -18.44 10.92 7.98
CA ALA A 93 -19.31 11.40 6.92
C ALA A 93 -19.21 10.50 5.69
N SER A 94 -20.25 10.46 4.88
CA SER A 94 -20.25 9.79 3.58
C SER A 94 -20.73 10.74 2.49
N ARG A 95 -20.34 10.52 1.24
CA ARG A 95 -20.77 11.30 0.07
C ARG A 95 -21.29 10.36 -1.01
N VAL A 96 -22.39 10.76 -1.67
CA VAL A 96 -22.90 10.11 -2.89
C VAL A 96 -23.12 11.21 -3.93
N GLY A 97 -22.43 11.16 -5.06
CA GLY A 97 -22.44 12.29 -6.00
C GLY A 97 -21.89 13.55 -5.32
N ASP A 98 -22.64 14.64 -5.36
CA ASP A 98 -22.27 15.90 -4.68
C ASP A 98 -22.81 16.02 -3.25
N VAL A 99 -23.63 15.07 -2.78
CA VAL A 99 -24.34 15.19 -1.50
C VAL A 99 -23.56 14.53 -0.37
N TRP A 100 -23.28 15.30 0.68
CA TRP A 100 -22.66 14.83 1.91
C TRP A 100 -23.69 14.51 3.00
N PHE A 101 -23.47 13.38 3.65
CA PHE A 101 -24.22 12.89 4.82
C PHE A 101 -23.26 12.85 6.01
N THR A 102 -23.28 13.91 6.82
CA THR A 102 -22.41 14.04 8.00
C THR A 102 -22.98 13.31 9.21
N GLY A 103 -22.12 12.89 10.14
CA GLY A 103 -22.53 12.22 11.37
C GLY A 103 -22.75 10.72 11.23
N ILE A 104 -22.40 10.14 10.07
CA ILE A 104 -22.43 8.69 9.84
C ILE A 104 -21.04 8.12 10.11
N PRO A 105 -20.87 7.22 11.10
CA PRO A 105 -19.60 6.54 11.33
C PRO A 105 -19.21 5.64 10.14
N MET A 106 -17.92 5.59 9.81
CA MET A 106 -17.39 4.76 8.71
C MET A 106 -17.86 3.30 8.78
N ARG A 107 -17.96 2.73 9.98
CA ARG A 107 -18.44 1.36 10.19
C ARG A 107 -19.86 1.15 9.67
N GLU A 108 -20.79 2.02 10.08
CA GLU A 108 -22.20 1.94 9.70
C GLU A 108 -22.40 2.17 8.20
N ALA A 109 -21.62 3.08 7.62
CA ALA A 109 -21.60 3.29 6.17
C ALA A 109 -21.11 2.05 5.41
N ILE A 110 -20.04 1.39 5.87
CA ILE A 110 -19.56 0.13 5.28
C ILE A 110 -20.62 -0.96 5.40
N GLU A 111 -21.24 -1.14 6.57
CA GLU A 111 -22.29 -2.15 6.78
C GLU A 111 -23.50 -1.92 5.86
N THR A 112 -23.91 -0.66 5.69
CA THR A 112 -24.97 -0.26 4.78
C THR A 112 -24.61 -0.57 3.32
N LEU A 113 -23.41 -0.19 2.88
CA LEU A 113 -22.93 -0.46 1.52
C LEU A 113 -22.78 -1.96 1.26
N THR A 114 -22.30 -2.74 2.23
CA THR A 114 -22.22 -4.20 2.12
C THR A 114 -23.60 -4.81 1.89
N ALA A 115 -24.63 -4.39 2.64
CA ALA A 115 -26.00 -4.89 2.47
C ALA A 115 -26.60 -4.53 1.09
N LEU A 116 -26.36 -3.30 0.62
CA LEU A 116 -26.78 -2.87 -0.70
C LEU A 116 -26.07 -3.67 -1.80
N CYS A 117 -24.75 -3.81 -1.70
CA CYS A 117 -23.96 -4.57 -2.67
C CYS A 117 -24.43 -6.04 -2.76
N LYS A 118 -24.74 -6.71 -1.66
CA LYS A 118 -25.32 -8.08 -1.68
C LYS A 118 -26.64 -8.18 -2.45
N THR A 119 -27.40 -7.10 -2.53
CA THR A 119 -28.71 -7.05 -3.17
C THR A 119 -28.61 -6.73 -4.67
N TYR A 120 -27.71 -5.81 -5.02
CA TYR A 120 -27.66 -5.18 -6.34
C TYR A 120 -26.49 -5.64 -7.22
N VAL A 121 -25.41 -6.16 -6.64
CA VAL A 121 -24.27 -6.68 -7.42
C VAL A 121 -24.63 -8.10 -7.90
N ARG A 122 -24.90 -8.25 -9.20
CA ARG A 122 -25.34 -9.52 -9.82
C ARG A 122 -24.39 -10.07 -10.89
N ASP A 123 -23.65 -9.19 -11.56
CA ASP A 123 -22.65 -9.56 -12.57
C ASP A 123 -21.32 -8.93 -12.22
N THR A 124 -20.47 -9.72 -11.59
CA THR A 124 -19.11 -9.30 -11.24
C THR A 124 -18.22 -9.81 -12.36
N ARG A 125 -17.56 -8.89 -13.08
CA ARG A 125 -16.55 -9.26 -14.10
C ARG A 125 -15.67 -10.34 -13.50
N ALA A 126 -15.52 -11.48 -14.20
CA ALA A 126 -14.71 -12.58 -13.70
C ALA A 126 -13.35 -12.00 -13.31
N PRO A 127 -12.92 -12.17 -12.05
CA PRO A 127 -11.64 -11.65 -11.62
C PRO A 127 -10.55 -12.14 -12.55
N LEU A 128 -9.67 -11.25 -12.98
CA LEU A 128 -8.49 -11.68 -13.72
C LEU A 128 -7.71 -12.64 -12.81
N ASP A 129 -7.58 -13.89 -13.23
CA ASP A 129 -6.78 -14.86 -12.52
C ASP A 129 -5.30 -14.54 -12.74
N HIS A 130 -4.77 -13.74 -11.83
CA HIS A 130 -3.35 -13.42 -11.78
C HIS A 130 -2.59 -14.38 -10.83
N SER A 131 -3.15 -15.53 -10.44
CA SER A 131 -2.50 -16.45 -9.48
C SER A 131 -1.13 -16.95 -9.93
N GLY A 132 -0.84 -16.93 -11.23
CA GLY A 132 0.43 -17.33 -11.82
C GLY A 132 1.53 -16.30 -11.63
N PHE A 133 2.32 -16.45 -10.58
CA PHE A 133 3.64 -15.81 -10.52
C PHE A 133 4.71 -16.74 -11.09
N SER A 134 5.36 -16.32 -12.17
CA SER A 134 6.64 -16.89 -12.58
C SER A 134 7.75 -16.16 -11.83
N PHE A 135 8.57 -16.92 -11.10
CA PHE A 135 9.70 -16.41 -10.34
C PHE A 135 11.00 -16.97 -10.92
N PRO A 136 11.45 -16.48 -12.08
CA PRO A 136 12.74 -16.88 -12.60
C PRO A 136 13.83 -16.45 -11.61
N THR A 137 14.81 -17.33 -11.36
CA THR A 137 16.06 -16.92 -10.73
C THR A 137 16.72 -15.90 -11.66
N ILE A 138 16.87 -14.67 -11.19
CA ILE A 138 17.52 -13.62 -11.98
C ILE A 138 19.00 -13.65 -11.63
N GLU A 139 19.80 -14.16 -12.57
CA GLU A 139 21.26 -14.08 -12.49
C GLU A 139 21.74 -12.72 -13.01
N GLY A 140 22.88 -12.25 -12.49
CA GLY A 140 23.52 -11.01 -12.93
C GLY A 140 23.59 -9.94 -11.84
N ALA A 141 23.79 -8.69 -12.27
CA ALA A 141 23.89 -7.55 -11.36
C ALA A 141 22.56 -7.27 -10.64
N LEU A 142 22.64 -6.82 -9.39
CA LEU A 142 21.47 -6.34 -8.66
C LEU A 142 20.97 -5.03 -9.27
N THR A 143 19.69 -5.01 -9.63
CA THR A 143 18.95 -3.83 -10.11
C THR A 143 17.70 -3.67 -9.27
N GLN A 144 17.01 -2.52 -9.34
CA GLN A 144 15.70 -2.37 -8.69
C GLN A 144 14.74 -3.47 -9.15
N GLU A 145 14.68 -3.76 -10.45
CA GLU A 145 13.82 -4.80 -11.02
C GLU A 145 14.13 -6.19 -10.44
N SER A 146 15.41 -6.59 -10.44
CA SER A 146 15.78 -7.91 -9.92
C SER A 146 15.57 -8.02 -8.43
N PHE A 147 15.87 -6.96 -7.68
CA PHE A 147 15.64 -6.88 -6.23
C PHE A 147 14.17 -7.08 -5.86
N TRP A 148 13.24 -6.32 -6.45
CA TRP A 148 11.81 -6.41 -6.11
C TRP A 148 11.21 -7.76 -6.50
N ARG A 149 11.65 -8.33 -7.63
CA ARG A 149 11.24 -9.69 -8.04
C ARG A 149 11.74 -10.76 -7.07
N THR A 150 12.98 -10.65 -6.59
CA THR A 150 13.49 -11.56 -5.55
C THR A 150 12.72 -11.38 -4.24
N LEU A 151 12.49 -10.14 -3.79
CA LEU A 151 11.77 -9.87 -2.55
C LEU A 151 10.31 -10.38 -2.59
N GLN A 152 9.65 -10.33 -3.75
CA GLN A 152 8.32 -10.91 -3.95
C GLN A 152 8.25 -12.39 -3.57
N THR A 153 9.33 -13.15 -3.79
CA THR A 153 9.41 -14.59 -3.43
C THR A 153 9.69 -14.81 -1.94
N PHE A 154 10.24 -13.80 -1.27
CA PHE A 154 10.68 -13.88 0.12
C PHE A 154 9.54 -13.64 1.10
N ILE A 155 8.62 -12.72 0.78
CA ILE A 155 7.55 -12.28 1.69
C ILE A 155 6.51 -13.38 1.97
N ARG A 156 6.06 -13.44 3.22
CA ARG A 156 5.20 -14.50 3.75
C ARG A 156 3.99 -13.92 4.50
N PRO A 157 2.92 -14.71 4.66
CA PRO A 157 1.82 -14.32 5.53
C PRO A 157 2.32 -13.97 6.93
N GLY A 158 1.79 -12.90 7.52
CA GLY A 158 2.16 -12.47 8.86
C GLY A 158 3.43 -11.60 8.94
N ASP A 159 4.11 -11.29 7.83
CA ASP A 159 5.22 -10.33 7.85
C ASP A 159 4.75 -8.91 8.23
N ILE A 160 5.63 -8.13 8.85
CA ILE A 160 5.50 -6.68 8.97
C ILE A 160 6.55 -6.07 8.06
N ILE A 161 6.10 -5.32 7.04
CA ILE A 161 6.99 -4.72 6.06
C ILE A 161 6.94 -3.20 6.24
N LEU A 162 8.09 -2.57 6.40
CA LEU A 162 8.23 -1.13 6.45
C LEU A 162 9.02 -0.66 5.24
N ALA A 163 8.48 0.30 4.49
CA ALA A 163 9.14 0.85 3.30
C ALA A 163 9.31 2.37 3.44
N ASP A 164 10.57 2.83 3.43
CA ASP A 164 10.92 4.24 3.59
C ASP A 164 10.62 5.03 2.31
N GLN A 165 10.59 6.36 2.42
CA GLN A 165 10.47 7.20 1.24
C GLN A 165 11.63 6.97 0.28
N GLY A 166 11.36 7.21 -0.99
CA GLY A 166 12.29 6.96 -2.07
C GLY A 166 11.99 5.66 -2.81
N THR A 167 13.02 5.04 -3.40
CA THR A 167 12.85 3.83 -4.20
C THR A 167 12.25 2.67 -3.41
N SER A 168 12.42 2.64 -2.09
CA SER A 168 11.83 1.62 -1.22
C SER A 168 10.30 1.64 -1.23
N ALA A 169 9.66 2.79 -0.96
CA ALA A 169 8.19 2.91 -0.98
C ALA A 169 7.62 2.69 -2.39
N PHE A 170 8.23 3.30 -3.41
CA PHE A 170 7.74 3.21 -4.79
C PHE A 170 8.04 1.87 -5.46
N GLY A 171 9.05 1.11 -5.02
CA GLY A 171 9.27 -0.25 -5.50
C GLY A 171 8.44 -1.28 -4.74
N ALA A 172 8.26 -1.10 -3.42
CA ALA A 172 7.43 -1.98 -2.62
C ALA A 172 5.92 -1.86 -2.93
N ILE A 173 5.49 -0.82 -3.64
CA ILE A 173 4.10 -0.65 -4.10
C ILE A 173 3.63 -1.83 -4.98
N ASP A 174 4.55 -2.42 -5.73
CA ASP A 174 4.31 -3.49 -6.70
C ASP A 174 4.39 -4.89 -6.08
N LEU A 175 4.85 -5.02 -4.83
CA LEU A 175 4.82 -6.30 -4.12
C LEU A 175 3.38 -6.74 -3.92
N ARG A 176 3.03 -7.93 -4.40
CA ARG A 176 1.74 -8.55 -4.12
C ARG A 176 1.77 -9.28 -2.78
N LEU A 177 1.13 -8.66 -1.81
CA LEU A 177 1.19 -9.09 -0.41
C LEU A 177 0.31 -10.32 -0.16
N PRO A 178 0.82 -11.37 0.52
CA PRO A 178 -0.03 -12.41 1.06
C PRO A 178 -0.94 -11.90 2.19
N ALA A 179 -1.88 -12.75 2.62
CA ALA A 179 -2.70 -12.54 3.80
C ALA A 179 -1.88 -12.14 5.05
N ASP A 180 -2.52 -11.39 5.94
CA ASP A 180 -2.00 -11.01 7.26
C ASP A 180 -0.69 -10.21 7.29
N VAL A 181 -0.18 -9.74 6.15
CA VAL A 181 0.91 -8.76 6.12
C VAL A 181 0.42 -7.42 6.68
N ASN A 182 1.25 -6.79 7.52
CA ASN A 182 1.07 -5.40 7.93
C ASN A 182 2.10 -4.53 7.20
N PHE A 183 1.64 -3.75 6.24
CA PHE A 183 2.50 -2.90 5.42
C PHE A 183 2.47 -1.46 5.94
N ILE A 184 3.64 -0.95 6.35
CA ILE A 184 3.80 0.37 6.95
C ILE A 184 4.61 1.24 5.99
N VAL A 185 3.96 2.30 5.52
CA VAL A 185 4.55 3.31 4.65
C VAL A 185 3.96 4.67 5.02
N GLN A 186 4.70 5.76 4.78
CA GLN A 186 4.32 7.10 5.24
C GLN A 186 4.26 8.13 4.08
N PRO A 187 3.51 7.89 2.99
CA PRO A 187 3.58 8.71 1.77
C PRO A 187 2.92 10.09 1.91
N LEU A 188 2.09 10.32 2.94
CA LEU A 188 1.53 11.65 3.20
C LEU A 188 2.52 12.55 3.95
N TRP A 189 3.15 12.05 5.01
CA TRP A 189 4.09 12.86 5.80
C TRP A 189 5.49 12.87 5.21
N GLY A 190 5.91 11.75 4.61
CA GLY A 190 7.10 11.72 3.75
C GLY A 190 8.44 11.89 4.48
N SER A 191 8.53 11.63 5.79
CA SER A 191 9.78 11.84 6.53
C SER A 191 10.75 10.68 6.33
N ILE A 192 11.85 10.90 5.60
CA ILE A 192 12.92 9.91 5.44
C ILE A 192 13.53 9.53 6.82
N GLY A 193 13.89 8.26 6.99
CA GLY A 193 14.44 7.72 8.23
C GLY A 193 13.38 7.30 9.25
N TYR A 194 12.10 7.60 9.01
CA TYR A 194 11.00 7.14 9.84
C TYR A 194 10.99 5.62 10.02
N THR A 195 11.27 4.85 8.96
CA THR A 195 10.99 3.41 8.99
C THR A 195 11.91 2.61 9.87
N LEU A 196 13.17 3.04 10.02
CA LEU A 196 14.12 2.35 10.87
C LEU A 196 13.69 2.42 12.34
N ALA A 197 13.31 3.60 12.81
CA ALA A 197 12.79 3.76 14.16
C ALA A 197 11.38 3.16 14.33
N ALA A 198 10.52 3.27 13.32
CA ALA A 198 9.21 2.61 13.35
C ALA A 198 9.31 1.09 13.42
N ALA A 199 10.34 0.48 12.80
CA ALA A 199 10.59 -0.95 12.86
C ALA A 199 10.95 -1.42 14.27
N PHE A 200 11.72 -0.62 15.01
CA PHE A 200 12.00 -0.88 16.43
C PHE A 200 10.71 -0.94 17.24
N GLY A 201 9.80 0.01 17.03
CA GLY A 201 8.47 0.01 17.66
C GLY A 201 7.61 -1.19 17.22
N ALA A 202 7.60 -1.51 15.94
CA ALA A 202 6.84 -2.63 15.39
C ALA A 202 7.30 -3.99 15.94
N GLN A 203 8.61 -4.24 16.03
CA GLN A 203 9.15 -5.47 16.61
C GLN A 203 8.92 -5.51 18.13
N THR A 204 8.93 -4.37 18.82
CA THR A 204 8.56 -4.29 20.25
C THR A 204 7.12 -4.72 20.48
N ALA A 205 6.19 -4.25 19.64
CA ALA A 205 4.77 -4.60 19.75
C ALA A 205 4.48 -6.04 19.30
N CYS A 206 5.22 -6.54 18.30
CA CYS A 206 5.02 -7.83 17.67
C CYS A 206 6.31 -8.67 17.71
N PRO A 207 6.82 -9.08 18.87
CA PRO A 207 8.14 -9.71 19.01
C PRO A 207 8.27 -11.03 18.24
N ASN A 208 7.15 -11.71 17.99
CA ASN A 208 7.11 -13.02 17.30
C ASN A 208 6.82 -12.92 15.80
N ARG A 209 6.61 -11.71 15.25
CA ARG A 209 6.40 -11.53 13.81
C ARG A 209 7.72 -11.16 13.13
N PRO A 210 8.00 -11.68 11.93
CA PRO A 210 9.10 -11.20 11.11
C PRO A 210 8.87 -9.72 10.75
N VAL A 211 9.87 -8.87 11.01
CA VAL A 211 9.87 -7.48 10.58
C VAL A 211 10.92 -7.31 9.48
N ILE A 212 10.50 -6.77 8.34
CA ILE A 212 11.32 -6.50 7.17
C ILE A 212 11.35 -4.98 6.97
N VAL A 213 12.54 -4.39 6.94
CA VAL A 213 12.75 -2.95 6.77
C VAL A 213 13.43 -2.71 5.42
N LEU A 214 12.78 -1.92 4.58
CA LEU A 214 13.26 -1.50 3.28
C LEU A 214 13.56 -0.01 3.37
N THR A 215 14.83 0.35 3.43
CA THR A 215 15.26 1.75 3.61
C THR A 215 16.39 2.10 2.66
N GLY A 216 16.40 3.32 2.14
CA GLY A 216 17.53 3.85 1.38
C GLY A 216 18.72 4.12 2.30
N ASP A 217 19.93 4.06 1.75
CA ASP A 217 21.16 4.48 2.42
C ASP A 217 21.06 5.89 3.02
N GLY A 218 20.55 6.85 2.26
CA GLY A 218 20.37 8.23 2.70
C GLY A 218 19.34 8.36 3.83
N ALA A 219 18.23 7.61 3.77
CA ALA A 219 17.19 7.63 4.80
C ALA A 219 17.68 7.01 6.12
N ALA A 220 18.38 5.87 6.04
CA ALA A 220 18.89 5.16 7.21
C ALA A 220 19.85 6.03 8.05
N GLN A 221 20.62 6.92 7.41
CA GLN A 221 21.56 7.81 8.11
C GLN A 221 20.88 8.74 9.14
N LEU A 222 19.63 9.16 8.92
CA LEU A 222 18.95 10.11 9.80
C LEU A 222 18.59 9.53 11.18
N THR A 223 18.40 8.21 11.26
CA THR A 223 17.90 7.52 12.46
C THR A 223 18.69 6.25 12.79
N ILE A 224 19.92 6.14 12.26
CA ILE A 224 20.76 4.93 12.33
C ILE A 224 21.00 4.44 13.76
N GLN A 225 21.01 5.35 14.74
CA GLN A 225 21.22 5.06 16.15
C GLN A 225 20.16 4.13 16.75
N GLU A 226 18.96 4.04 16.17
CA GLU A 226 17.91 3.15 16.70
C GLU A 226 18.25 1.66 16.50
N LEU A 227 19.22 1.34 15.63
CA LEU A 227 19.84 0.01 15.58
C LEU A 227 20.45 -0.39 16.93
N GLY A 228 20.99 0.56 17.69
CA GLY A 228 21.51 0.32 19.03
C GLY A 228 20.43 -0.19 19.99
N SER A 229 19.22 0.38 19.92
CA SER A 229 18.05 -0.08 20.68
C SER A 229 17.61 -1.49 20.27
N MET A 230 17.52 -1.76 18.95
CA MET A 230 17.18 -3.09 18.44
C MET A 230 18.17 -4.16 18.92
N LEU A 231 19.48 -3.87 18.86
CA LEU A 231 20.54 -4.75 19.32
C LEU A 231 20.46 -5.00 20.83
N ARG A 232 20.29 -3.94 21.63
CA ARG A 232 20.14 -4.03 23.09
C ARG A 232 18.96 -4.93 23.46
N ASP A 233 17.84 -4.78 22.77
CA ASP A 233 16.60 -5.50 23.06
C ASP A 233 16.53 -6.86 22.33
N LYS A 234 17.63 -7.28 21.68
CA LYS A 234 17.79 -8.56 20.95
C LYS A 234 16.71 -8.81 19.90
N GLN A 235 16.23 -7.73 19.30
CA GLN A 235 15.29 -7.77 18.19
C GLN A 235 15.95 -8.41 16.95
N ARG A 236 15.13 -9.02 16.09
CA ARG A 236 15.61 -9.73 14.89
C ARG A 236 14.94 -9.25 13.60
N PRO A 237 14.87 -7.93 13.32
CA PRO A 237 14.38 -7.46 12.04
C PRO A 237 15.39 -7.79 10.93
N ILE A 238 14.89 -7.98 9.71
CA ILE A 238 15.69 -8.06 8.51
C ILE A 238 15.71 -6.66 7.90
N ILE A 239 16.88 -6.02 7.88
CA ILE A 239 17.04 -4.65 7.38
C ILE A 239 17.78 -4.69 6.06
N LEU A 240 17.12 -4.27 4.98
CA LEU A 240 17.67 -4.15 3.65
C LEU A 240 17.92 -2.67 3.35
N VAL A 241 19.21 -2.28 3.38
CA VAL A 241 19.65 -0.93 3.02
C VAL A 241 19.94 -0.90 1.53
N LEU A 242 19.15 -0.12 0.77
CA LEU A 242 19.34 0.06 -0.67
C LEU A 242 20.42 1.11 -0.90
N ASN A 243 21.67 0.65 -0.98
CA ASN A 243 22.81 1.49 -1.29
C ASN A 243 22.88 1.76 -2.80
N ASN A 244 22.45 2.97 -3.19
CA ASN A 244 22.60 3.51 -4.54
C ASN A 244 23.37 4.85 -4.51
N GLU A 245 24.22 4.98 -3.49
CA GLU A 245 25.14 6.08 -3.25
C GLU A 245 24.46 7.45 -3.14
N GLY A 246 23.26 7.53 -2.56
CA GLY A 246 22.58 8.82 -2.29
C GLY A 246 21.07 8.85 -2.53
N TYR A 247 20.53 10.06 -2.70
CA TYR A 247 19.10 10.35 -2.84
C TYR A 247 18.64 10.18 -4.29
N THR A 248 18.60 8.94 -4.79
CA THR A 248 18.20 8.63 -6.19
C THR A 248 16.85 9.24 -6.60
N VAL A 249 15.88 9.35 -5.69
CA VAL A 249 14.59 9.99 -6.01
C VAL A 249 14.71 11.49 -6.23
N GLU A 250 15.56 12.18 -5.45
CA GLU A 250 15.83 13.60 -5.67
C GLU A 250 16.62 13.79 -6.97
N ARG A 251 17.57 12.89 -7.30
CA ARG A 251 18.26 12.88 -8.60
C ARG A 251 17.28 12.77 -9.78
N ALA A 252 16.22 11.97 -9.63
CA ALA A 252 15.19 11.79 -10.65
C ALA A 252 14.25 13.01 -10.77
N ILE A 253 14.09 13.80 -9.71
CA ILE A 253 13.27 15.02 -9.70
C ILE A 253 14.08 16.22 -10.20
N HIS A 254 15.25 16.48 -9.61
CA HIS A 254 16.08 17.64 -9.91
C HIS A 254 17.56 17.47 -9.48
N GLY A 255 18.48 17.78 -10.40
CA GLY A 255 19.92 17.84 -10.12
C GLY A 255 20.59 16.47 -9.99
N PRO A 256 20.57 15.63 -11.04
CA PRO A 256 21.06 14.24 -10.97
C PRO A 256 22.53 14.09 -10.57
N GLU A 257 23.36 15.10 -10.84
CA GLU A 257 24.81 15.11 -10.56
C GLU A 257 25.19 16.06 -9.40
N GLN A 258 24.20 16.59 -8.68
CA GLN A 258 24.46 17.56 -7.62
C GLN A 258 24.99 16.89 -6.36
N ARG A 259 25.99 17.51 -5.71
CA ARG A 259 26.66 16.97 -4.52
C ARG A 259 25.72 16.65 -3.34
N TYR A 260 24.60 17.37 -3.23
CA TYR A 260 23.64 17.18 -2.14
C TYR A 260 22.73 15.96 -2.36
N ASN A 261 22.80 15.33 -3.54
CA ASN A 261 22.04 14.15 -3.93
C ASN A 261 22.89 12.89 -3.92
#